data_AF-A0A0M8TT39-F1
#
_entry.id   AF-A0A0M8TT39-F1
#
_cell.length_a   1.000
_cell.length_b   1.000
_cell.length_c   1.000
_cell.angle_alpha   90.00
_cell.angle_beta   90.00
_cell.angle_gamma   90.00
#
_symmetry.space_group_name_H-M   'P 1'
#
loop_
_entity.id
_entity.type
_entity.pdbx_description
1 polymer ?
#
loop_
_entity_poly.entity_id
_entity_poly.type
_entity_poly.pdbx_seq_one_letter_code
_entity_poly.pdbx_strand_id
1 'polypeptide(L)' 'MTRVRAVLALFVADVFASVSRKDQRAKGDCCLRGLMLDGRRKSIQVMASRLPDGNEQNLQQFVNQSTWEPVPVQRY' A
#
# COMPACT_ATOMS: atom_id res chain seq x y z
N MET A 1 19.76 3.65 -2.00
CA MET A 1 18.39 3.35 -1.51
C MET A 1 17.25 3.75 -2.47
N THR A 2 17.48 4.57 -3.50
CA THR A 2 16.41 5.11 -4.38
C THR A 2 15.86 4.10 -5.39
N ARG A 3 16.73 3.23 -5.93
CA ARG A 3 16.34 2.21 -6.92
C ARG A 3 15.34 1.18 -6.37
N VAL A 4 15.52 0.76 -5.12
CA VAL A 4 14.60 -0.19 -4.46
C VAL A 4 13.21 0.42 -4.31
N ARG A 5 13.11 1.69 -3.90
CA ARG A 5 11.81 2.39 -3.79
C ARG A 5 11.11 2.53 -5.14
N ALA A 6 11.85 2.77 -6.22
CA ALA A 6 11.29 2.89 -7.56
C ALA A 6 10.77 1.54 -8.09
N VAL A 7 11.54 0.46 -7.91
CA VAL A 7 11.11 -0.91 -8.29
C VAL A 7 9.88 -1.32 -7.49
N LEU A 8 9.85 -0.98 -6.21
CA LEU A 8 8.71 -1.23 -5.34
C LEU A 8 7.45 -0.51 -5.82
N ALA A 9 7.55 0.78 -6.14
CA ALA A 9 6.42 1.55 -6.64
C ALA A 9 5.86 0.97 -7.96
N LEU A 10 6.72 0.47 -8.85
CA LEU A 10 6.29 -0.17 -10.10
C LEU A 10 5.57 -1.50 -9.85
N PHE A 11 6.14 -2.37 -8.99
CA PHE A 11 5.53 -3.64 -8.61
C PHE A 11 4.16 -3.44 -7.96
N VAL A 12 4.09 -2.47 -7.04
CA VAL A 12 2.87 -2.14 -6.31
C VAL A 12 1.80 -1.56 -7.27
N ALA A 13 2.20 -0.71 -8.22
CA ALA A 13 1.31 -0.19 -9.25
C ALA A 13 0.74 -1.31 -10.14
N ASP A 14 1.53 -2.34 -10.43
CA ASP A 14 1.12 -3.51 -11.22
C ASP A 14 0.13 -4.39 -10.46
N VAL A 15 0.43 -4.73 -9.20
CA VAL A 15 -0.46 -5.49 -8.30
C VAL A 15 -1.83 -4.81 -8.15
N PHE A 16 -1.83 -3.48 -8.00
CA PHE A 16 -3.07 -2.71 -7.86
C PHE A 16 -3.68 -2.26 -9.20
N ALA A 17 -3.10 -2.57 -10.36
CA ALA A 17 -3.66 -2.21 -11.66
C ALA A 17 -5.07 -2.81 -11.87
N SER A 18 -5.34 -3.96 -11.25
CA SER A 18 -6.65 -4.64 -11.26
C SER A 18 -7.71 -3.99 -10.38
N VAL A 19 -7.35 -3.08 -9.47
CA VAL A 19 -8.31 -2.39 -8.59
C VAL A 19 -8.94 -1.23 -9.35
N SER A 20 -10.24 -1.30 -9.63
CA SER A 20 -10.96 -0.33 -10.48
C SER A 20 -10.91 1.10 -9.96
N ARG A 21 -10.84 1.29 -8.64
CA ARG A 21 -10.97 2.60 -7.97
C ARG A 21 -9.61 3.28 -7.74
N LYS A 22 -9.43 4.48 -8.31
CA LYS A 22 -8.16 5.22 -8.31
C LYS A 22 -7.67 5.62 -6.91
N ASP A 23 -8.59 5.95 -6.00
CA ASP A 23 -8.28 6.27 -4.60
C ASP A 23 -7.82 5.04 -3.80
N GLN A 24 -8.38 3.87 -4.08
CA GLN A 24 -7.92 2.59 -3.51
C GLN A 24 -6.52 2.22 -4.00
N ARG A 25 -6.21 2.43 -5.29
CA ARG A 25 -4.86 2.21 -5.83
C ARG A 25 -3.81 3.07 -5.13
N ALA A 26 -4.08 4.37 -4.98
CA ALA A 26 -3.15 5.29 -4.31
C ALA A 26 -2.92 4.92 -2.83
N LYS A 27 -3.98 4.51 -2.11
CA LYS A 27 -3.88 4.11 -0.70
C LYS A 27 -3.25 2.73 -0.52
N GLY A 28 -3.53 1.78 -1.40
CA GLY A 28 -2.90 0.47 -1.43
C GLY A 28 -1.40 0.57 -1.71
N ASP A 29 -1.03 1.49 -2.59
CA ASP A 29 0.37 1.75 -2.91
C ASP A 29 1.16 2.31 -1.72
N CYS A 30 0.57 3.28 -1.02
CA CYS A 30 1.07 3.77 0.26
C CYS A 30 1.20 2.61 1.28
N CYS A 31 0.18 1.76 1.42
CA CYS A 31 0.18 0.66 2.39
C CYS A 31 1.31 -0.35 2.11
N LEU A 32 1.44 -0.79 0.86
CA LEU A 32 2.39 -1.84 0.46
C LEU A 32 3.84 -1.33 0.50
N ARG A 33 4.07 -0.06 0.13
CA ARG A 33 5.38 0.59 0.32
C ARG A 33 5.76 0.70 1.80
N GLY A 34 4.80 0.99 2.69
CA GLY A 34 5.00 1.00 4.14
C GLY A 34 5.30 -0.39 4.73
N LEU A 35 4.78 -1.46 4.13
CA LEU A 35 5.06 -2.86 4.54
C LEU A 35 6.46 -3.33 4.18
N MET A 36 6.95 -2.92 3.01
CA MET A 36 8.20 -3.43 2.43
C MET A 36 9.43 -2.58 2.78
N LEU A 37 9.22 -1.38 3.33
CA LEU A 37 10.28 -0.59 3.98
C LEU A 37 10.44 -1.00 5.45
N ASP A 38 11.69 -1.08 5.93
CA ASP A 38 12.18 -1.69 7.18
C ASP A 38 11.17 -1.93 8.33
N GLY A 39 11.08 -3.20 8.76
CA GLY A 39 10.53 -3.65 10.05
C GLY A 39 9.20 -4.40 9.99
N ARG A 40 9.01 -5.42 10.85
CA ARG A 40 7.77 -6.23 10.96
C ARG A 40 6.52 -5.35 11.12
N ARG A 41 5.38 -5.84 10.61
CA ARG A 41 4.03 -5.26 10.72
C ARG A 41 3.63 -5.15 12.20
N LYS A 42 3.99 -4.04 12.87
CA LYS A 42 3.59 -3.79 14.27
C LYS A 42 2.33 -2.93 14.37
N SER A 43 2.08 -1.99 13.44
CA SER A 43 0.81 -1.24 13.35
C SER A 43 0.70 -0.45 12.02
N ILE A 44 -0.53 -0.03 11.66
CA ILE A 44 -0.80 0.88 10.52
C ILE A 44 -0.08 2.22 10.70
N GLN A 45 -0.03 2.73 11.95
CA GLN A 45 0.70 3.93 12.33
C GLN A 45 2.20 3.85 11.99
N VAL A 46 2.85 2.73 12.31
CA VAL A 46 4.28 2.50 12.00
C VAL A 46 4.51 2.37 10.49
N MET A 47 3.51 1.90 9.73
CA MET A 47 3.60 1.86 8.27
C MET A 47 3.46 3.24 7.64
N ALA A 48 2.53 4.06 8.16
CA ALA A 48 2.34 5.44 7.71
C ALA A 48 3.58 6.31 7.94
N SER A 49 4.22 6.18 9.10
CA SER A 49 5.40 6.99 9.46
C SER A 49 6.65 6.71 8.61
N ARG A 50 6.68 5.61 7.84
CA ARG A 50 7.78 5.27 6.93
C ARG A 50 7.72 6.02 5.60
N LEU A 51 6.61 6.71 5.32
CA LEU A 51 6.34 7.35 4.04
C LEU A 51 6.25 8.87 4.23
N PRO A 52 6.92 9.66 3.36
CA PRO A 52 6.83 11.12 3.41
C PRO A 52 5.41 11.66 3.25
N ASP A 53 4.55 10.90 2.56
CA ASP A 53 3.15 11.14 2.24
C ASP A 53 2.19 10.22 3.03
N GLY A 54 2.69 9.49 4.01
CA GLY A 54 1.91 8.50 4.76
C GLY A 54 0.83 9.14 5.64
N ASN A 55 -0.40 8.68 5.48
CA ASN A 55 -1.53 9.10 6.31
C ASN A 55 -2.18 7.87 6.95
N GLU A 56 -2.08 7.77 8.28
CA GLU A 56 -2.57 6.64 9.07
C GLU A 56 -4.07 6.42 8.89
N GLN A 57 -4.88 7.48 8.90
CA GLN A 57 -6.33 7.39 8.78
C GLN A 57 -6.75 6.90 7.39
N ASN A 58 -6.07 7.38 6.35
CA ASN A 58 -6.28 6.90 4.98
C ASN A 58 -5.91 5.43 4.81
N LEU A 59 -4.82 5.00 5.43
CA LEU A 59 -4.38 3.60 5.44
C LEU A 59 -5.33 2.71 6.23
N GLN A 60 -5.83 3.19 7.37
CA GLN A 60 -6.79 2.46 8.19
C GLN A 60 -8.14 2.28 7.48
N GLN A 61 -8.64 3.32 6.80
CA GLN A 61 -9.83 3.20 5.95
C GLN A 61 -9.59 2.29 4.75
N PHE A 62 -8.38 2.31 4.17
CA PHE A 62 -8.04 1.41 3.09
C PHE A 62 -8.09 -0.06 3.51
N VAL A 63 -7.52 -0.38 4.67
CA VAL A 63 -7.48 -1.76 5.19
C VAL A 63 -8.84 -2.22 5.72
N ASN A 64 -9.56 -1.37 6.47
CA ASN A 64 -10.76 -1.80 7.21
C ASN A 64 -12.08 -1.58 6.45
N GLN A 65 -12.14 -0.61 5.54
CA GLN A 65 -13.41 -0.14 4.95
C GLN A 65 -13.44 -0.19 3.43
N SER A 66 -12.35 -0.55 2.77
CA SER A 66 -12.37 -0.59 1.31
C SER A 66 -13.01 -1.88 0.84
N THR A 67 -14.08 -1.74 0.06
CA THR A 67 -14.90 -2.81 -0.52
C THR A 67 -14.24 -3.53 -1.70
N TRP A 68 -12.91 -3.46 -1.83
CA TRP A 68 -12.23 -4.14 -2.93
C TRP A 68 -12.23 -5.64 -2.67
N GLU A 69 -12.60 -6.43 -3.67
CA GLU A 69 -12.48 -7.88 -3.57
C GLU A 69 -10.99 -8.24 -3.41
N PRO A 70 -10.62 -9.03 -2.39
CA PRO A 70 -9.22 -9.39 -2.15
C PRO A 70 -8.68 -10.44 -3.14
N VAL A 71 -9.58 -11.20 -3.78
CA VAL A 71 -9.26 -12.33 -4.67
C VAL A 71 -8.32 -11.97 -5.84
N PRO A 72 -8.45 -10.81 -6.52
CA PRO A 72 -7.55 -10.43 -7.61
C PRO A 72 -6.12 -10.13 -7.15
N VAL A 73 -5.96 -9.59 -5.94
CA VAL A 73 -4.65 -9.19 -5.39
C VAL A 73 -3.93 -10.37 -4.75
N GLN A 74 -4.66 -11.36 -4.21
CA GLN A 74 -4.08 -12.59 -3.64
C GLN A 74 -3.49 -13.55 -4.68
N ARG A 75 -3.73 -13.32 -5.97
CA ARG A 75 -3.24 -14.17 -7.07
C ARG A 75 -1.86 -13.78 -7.60
N TYR A 76 -1.31 -12.65 -7.15
CA TYR A 76 0.02 -12.15 -7.50
C TYR A 76 1.09 -12.58 -6.50
#